data_AF-A0AAV2H2N0-F1
#
_entry.id   AF-A0AAV2H2N0-F1
#
_cell.length_a   1.000
_cell.length_b   1.000
_cell.length_c   1.000
_cell.angle_alpha   90.00
_cell.angle_beta   90.00
_cell.angle_gamma   90.00
#
_symmetry.space_group_name_H-M   'P 1'
#
loop_
_entity.id
_entity.type
_entity.pdbx_description
1 polymer ?
#
loop_
_entity_poly.entity_id
_entity_poly.type
_entity_poly.pdbx_seq_one_letter_code
_entity_poly.pdbx_strand_id
1 'polypeptide(L)'
;LVDDATLGVVIIVQYCVISSVINVCGMVTNFINIAVFIKMGFAEVINISLLSLSVADLGSLVALQFFNICISPWMQTADIPFEAFEVAYLAGGWPRMYTVRVVAWVTAFITFERCLCIAMPLKVKLILTPIRTVYILIFIFVFIAAALSASFITTTLVWKFFPGKNKTLVGIGVTANRKEVDSIAFVVNDIFLPISAYVSVVVCTVVLTVKLSSKAKWRQQSTTKSDHVTGKEKQVMKLVNVISGLFIASYFPNAVVFFWMAREPEFNIDGKYRNIFMVCFSYCFIAESLNSCVNIVVYYKMSSKFKSVFNTMFRLDPS
;
A
#
# COMPACT_ATOMS: atom_id res chain seq x y z
N LEU A 1 14.70 -7.68 25.72
CA LEU A 1 14.65 -8.40 24.42
C LEU A 1 14.52 -7.32 23.35
N VAL A 2 15.61 -6.61 23.03
CA VAL A 2 15.66 -5.19 22.55
C VAL A 2 15.49 -4.19 23.69
N ASP A 3 16.60 -3.55 24.08
CA ASP A 3 16.62 -2.43 25.03
C ASP A 3 16.38 -1.09 24.32
N ASP A 4 16.24 -0.01 25.08
CA ASP A 4 15.91 1.31 24.54
C ASP A 4 17.04 1.89 23.69
N ALA A 5 18.29 1.59 24.02
CA ALA A 5 19.45 2.01 23.22
C ALA A 5 19.43 1.35 21.84
N THR A 6 19.19 0.04 21.77
CA THR A 6 19.05 -0.69 20.52
C THR A 6 17.86 -0.17 19.71
N LEU A 7 16.71 0.09 20.36
CA LEU A 7 15.56 0.67 19.69
C LEU A 7 15.88 2.06 19.12
N GLY A 8 16.60 2.90 19.86
CA GLY A 8 17.02 4.22 19.38
C GLY A 8 17.86 4.15 18.10
N VAL A 9 18.80 3.21 18.03
CA VAL A 9 19.57 2.95 16.80
C VAL A 9 18.66 2.50 15.65
N VAL A 10 17.71 1.60 15.92
CA VAL A 10 16.73 1.14 14.92
C VAL A 10 15.87 2.30 14.42
N ILE A 11 15.38 3.18 15.30
CA ILE A 11 14.59 4.35 14.91
C ILE A 11 15.39 5.23 13.94
N ILE A 12 16.64 5.56 14.28
CA ILE A 12 17.48 6.40 13.44
C ILE A 12 17.75 5.73 12.09
N VAL A 13 18.23 4.47 12.11
CA VAL A 13 18.68 3.80 10.89
C VAL A 13 17.51 3.39 10.00
N GLN A 14 16.52 2.69 10.55
CA GLN A 14 15.44 2.11 9.75
C GLN A 14 14.37 3.14 9.39
N TYR A 15 13.90 3.94 10.36
CA TYR A 15 12.83 4.89 10.10
C TYR A 15 13.36 6.21 9.54
N CYS A 16 14.31 6.85 10.24
CA CYS A 16 14.75 8.19 9.86
C CYS A 16 15.61 8.22 8.60
N VAL A 17 16.44 7.20 8.35
CA VAL A 17 17.32 7.14 7.17
C VAL A 17 16.73 6.26 6.07
N ILE A 18 16.70 4.94 6.26
CA ILE A 18 16.38 3.99 5.18
C ILE A 18 14.95 4.20 4.66
N SER A 19 13.96 4.14 5.55
CA SER A 19 12.56 4.33 5.17
C SER A 19 12.32 5.73 4.61
N SER A 20 12.89 6.79 5.20
CA SER A 20 12.72 8.14 4.66
C SER A 20 13.25 8.32 3.25
N VAL A 21 14.45 7.79 2.96
CA VAL A 21 15.02 7.86 1.60
C VAL A 21 14.12 7.12 0.61
N ILE A 22 13.68 5.91 0.96
CA ILE A 22 12.78 5.12 0.10
C ILE A 22 11.44 5.84 -0.09
N ASN A 23 10.89 6.45 0.96
CA ASN A 23 9.65 7.21 0.88
C ASN A 23 9.78 8.41 -0.05
N VAL A 24 10.84 9.21 0.07
CA VAL A 24 11.08 10.37 -0.80
C VAL A 24 11.25 9.94 -2.25
N CYS A 25 12.07 8.92 -2.51
CA CYS A 25 12.20 8.35 -3.85
C CYS A 25 10.85 7.86 -4.37
N GLY A 26 10.11 7.11 -3.55
CA GLY A 26 8.79 6.58 -3.87
C GLY A 26 7.79 7.69 -4.20
N MET A 27 7.76 8.79 -3.44
CA MET A 27 6.90 9.94 -3.70
C MET A 27 7.19 10.52 -5.09
N VAL A 28 8.46 10.78 -5.41
CA VAL A 28 8.87 11.28 -6.73
C VAL A 28 8.44 10.33 -7.84
N THR A 29 8.72 9.02 -7.69
CA THR A 29 8.35 8.03 -8.72
C THR A 29 6.84 7.92 -8.92
N ASN A 30 6.04 8.02 -7.86
CA ASN A 30 4.58 7.95 -7.97
C ASN A 30 3.96 9.24 -8.52
N PHE A 31 4.53 10.41 -8.21
CA PHE A 31 4.18 11.66 -8.92
C PHE A 31 4.40 11.54 -10.43
N ILE A 32 5.54 10.97 -10.84
CA ILE A 32 5.84 10.73 -12.25
C ILE A 32 4.84 9.71 -12.85
N ASN A 33 4.58 8.59 -12.17
CA ASN A 33 3.60 7.60 -12.61
C ASN A 33 2.23 8.23 -12.86
N ILE A 34 1.74 9.03 -11.90
CA ILE A 34 0.47 9.75 -12.00
C ILE A 34 0.46 10.65 -13.23
N ALA A 35 1.50 11.47 -13.43
CA ALA A 35 1.58 12.38 -14.56
C ALA A 35 1.59 11.63 -15.91
N VAL A 36 2.33 10.50 -16.00
CA VAL A 36 2.35 9.65 -17.20
C VAL A 36 1.00 9.00 -17.45
N PHE A 37 0.35 8.44 -16.43
CA PHE A 37 -0.96 7.78 -16.60
C PHE A 37 -2.07 8.77 -16.99
N ILE A 38 -2.05 9.99 -16.45
CA ILE A 38 -2.95 11.07 -16.88
C ILE A 38 -2.73 11.36 -18.37
N LYS A 39 -1.47 11.49 -18.81
CA LYS A 39 -1.14 11.74 -20.23
C LYS A 39 -1.48 10.56 -21.14
N MET A 40 -1.41 9.32 -20.66
CA MET A 40 -1.83 8.12 -21.39
C MET A 40 -3.35 8.04 -21.61
N GLY A 41 -4.13 8.79 -20.81
CA GLY A 41 -5.58 8.86 -20.85
C GLY A 41 -6.30 7.66 -20.22
N PHE A 42 -7.61 7.82 -20.03
CA PHE A 42 -8.47 6.91 -19.26
C PHE A 42 -9.28 5.93 -20.12
N ALA A 43 -8.90 5.75 -21.39
CA ALA A 43 -9.60 4.85 -22.30
C ALA A 43 -9.42 3.36 -21.96
N GLU A 44 -8.36 3.01 -21.24
CA GLU A 44 -8.03 1.63 -20.88
C GLU A 44 -8.17 1.41 -19.38
N VAL A 45 -8.92 0.36 -18.98
CA VAL A 45 -9.17 -0.03 -17.58
C VAL A 45 -7.87 -0.19 -16.78
N ILE A 46 -6.83 -0.74 -17.39
CA ILE A 46 -5.52 -0.90 -16.74
C ILE A 46 -4.90 0.44 -16.36
N ASN A 47 -5.00 1.47 -17.20
CA ASN A 47 -4.40 2.78 -16.91
C ASN A 47 -5.09 3.43 -15.71
N ILE A 48 -6.43 3.33 -15.65
CA ILE A 48 -7.23 3.85 -14.52
C ILE A 48 -6.80 3.14 -13.23
N SER A 49 -6.70 1.81 -13.27
CA SER A 49 -6.36 1.03 -12.08
C SER A 49 -4.93 1.27 -11.59
N LEU A 50 -3.95 1.36 -12.51
CA LEU A 50 -2.56 1.68 -12.16
C LEU A 50 -2.39 3.14 -11.71
N LEU A 51 -3.19 4.07 -12.22
CA LEU A 51 -3.26 5.43 -11.70
C LEU A 51 -3.77 5.42 -10.26
N SER A 52 -4.90 4.76 -9.99
CA SER A 52 -5.46 4.65 -8.63
C SER A 52 -4.48 4.00 -7.66
N LEU A 53 -3.73 2.98 -8.11
CA LEU A 53 -2.65 2.38 -7.34
C LEU A 53 -1.56 3.41 -7.02
N SER A 54 -1.10 4.18 -8.00
CA SER A 54 -0.06 5.20 -7.82
C SER A 54 -0.50 6.34 -6.87
N VAL A 55 -1.80 6.70 -6.89
CA VAL A 55 -2.38 7.68 -5.95
C VAL A 55 -2.39 7.13 -4.52
N ALA A 56 -2.81 5.88 -4.34
CA ALA A 56 -2.81 5.24 -3.03
C ALA A 56 -1.38 5.04 -2.48
N ASP A 57 -0.46 4.61 -3.34
CA ASP A 57 0.98 4.50 -3.04
C ASP A 57 1.53 5.85 -2.56
N LEU A 58 1.29 6.93 -3.31
CA LEU A 58 1.74 8.28 -2.92
C LEU A 58 1.21 8.69 -1.54
N GLY A 59 -0.08 8.46 -1.28
CA GLY A 59 -0.68 8.75 0.02
C GLY A 59 -0.03 7.97 1.17
N SER A 60 0.29 6.69 0.95
CA SER A 60 0.94 5.85 1.95
C SER A 60 2.36 6.32 2.27
N LEU A 61 3.12 6.72 1.26
CA LEU A 61 4.48 7.21 1.41
C LEU A 61 4.53 8.58 2.10
N VAL A 62 3.58 9.47 1.79
CA VAL A 62 3.45 10.77 2.47
C VAL A 62 3.11 10.58 3.95
N ALA A 63 2.12 9.74 4.26
CA ALA A 63 1.70 9.47 5.63
C ALA A 63 2.81 8.79 6.45
N LEU A 64 3.52 7.83 5.85
CA LEU A 64 4.66 7.18 6.49
C LEU A 64 5.85 8.14 6.65
N GLN A 65 6.10 9.04 5.69
CA GLN A 65 7.15 10.04 5.83
C GLN A 65 6.87 10.98 7.00
N PHE A 66 5.62 11.44 7.14
CA PHE A 66 5.20 12.22 8.29
C PHE A 66 5.42 11.44 9.61
N PHE A 67 5.00 10.17 9.64
CA PHE A 67 5.23 9.30 10.80
C PHE A 67 6.72 9.21 11.17
N ASN A 68 7.60 8.95 10.19
CA ASN A 68 9.04 8.84 10.39
C ASN A 68 9.67 10.12 10.93
N ILE A 69 9.21 11.29 10.45
CA ILE A 69 9.66 12.60 10.96
C ILE A 69 9.26 12.76 12.42
N CYS A 70 8.02 12.43 12.76
CA CYS A 70 7.50 12.61 14.12
C CYS A 70 8.13 11.67 15.14
N ILE A 71 8.45 10.43 14.79
CA ILE A 71 9.13 9.49 15.72
C ILE A 71 10.63 9.75 15.85
N SER A 72 11.20 10.65 15.04
CA SER A 72 12.63 10.94 15.08
C SER A 72 13.04 11.54 16.43
N PRO A 73 14.23 11.21 16.97
CA PRO A 73 14.68 11.75 18.26
C PRO A 73 14.67 13.28 18.28
N TRP A 74 15.02 13.91 17.15
CA TRP A 74 15.04 15.37 17.02
C TRP A 74 13.66 15.99 17.18
N MET A 75 12.62 15.40 16.58
CA MET A 75 11.25 15.88 16.73
C MET A 75 10.69 15.61 18.13
N GLN A 76 11.07 14.49 18.75
CA GLN A 76 10.65 14.13 20.11
C GLN A 76 11.17 15.12 21.17
N THR A 77 12.35 15.71 20.94
CA THR A 77 12.97 16.71 21.82
C THR A 77 12.71 18.16 21.40
N ALA A 78 12.10 18.38 20.24
CA ALA A 78 11.84 19.74 19.75
C ALA A 78 10.81 20.46 20.63
N ASP A 79 10.93 21.78 20.74
CA ASP A 79 9.93 22.60 21.43
C ASP A 79 8.74 22.90 20.50
N ILE A 80 7.89 21.90 20.33
CA ILE A 80 6.71 21.92 19.46
C ILE A 80 5.42 21.86 20.29
N PRO A 81 4.29 22.38 19.77
CA PRO A 81 3.04 22.48 20.55
C PRO A 81 2.28 21.14 20.71
N PHE A 82 2.90 20.01 20.36
CA PHE A 82 2.27 18.70 20.36
C PHE A 82 3.21 17.58 20.78
N GLU A 83 2.64 16.50 21.31
CA GLU A 83 3.36 15.26 21.60
C GLU A 83 3.61 14.52 20.27
N ALA A 84 4.86 14.49 19.82
CA ALA A 84 5.21 14.04 18.48
C ALA A 84 4.83 12.57 18.22
N PHE A 85 4.98 11.68 19.20
CA PHE A 85 4.63 10.26 19.05
C PHE A 85 3.12 10.05 18.98
N GLU A 86 2.37 10.67 19.90
CA GLU A 86 0.90 10.57 19.90
C GLU A 86 0.30 11.17 18.62
N VAL A 87 0.82 12.32 18.15
CA VAL A 87 0.39 12.90 16.87
C VAL A 87 0.82 12.06 15.67
N ALA A 88 2.02 11.47 15.69
CA ALA A 88 2.47 10.55 14.63
C ALA A 88 1.48 9.40 14.47
N TYR A 89 1.05 8.81 15.57
CA TYR A 89 0.12 7.68 15.56
C TYR A 89 -1.21 8.05 14.88
N LEU A 90 -1.79 9.20 15.22
CA LEU A 90 -3.08 9.62 14.66
C LEU A 90 -2.99 10.19 13.25
N ALA A 91 -2.05 11.10 12.98
CA ALA A 91 -1.97 11.85 11.73
C ALA A 91 -1.02 11.22 10.69
N GLY A 92 -0.17 10.28 11.10
CA GLY A 92 0.67 9.48 10.19
C GLY A 92 0.23 8.02 10.11
N GLY A 93 0.12 7.37 11.27
CA GLY A 93 -0.17 5.94 11.38
C GLY A 93 -1.50 5.54 10.75
N TRP A 94 -2.60 6.17 11.16
CA TRP A 94 -3.94 5.84 10.62
C TRP A 94 -4.11 6.20 9.13
N PRO A 95 -3.71 7.39 8.64
CA PRO A 95 -3.74 7.69 7.20
C PRO A 95 -2.89 6.73 6.36
N ARG A 96 -1.74 6.30 6.88
CA ARG A 96 -0.91 5.27 6.26
C ARG A 96 -1.66 3.94 6.19
N MET A 97 -2.28 3.51 7.28
CA MET A 97 -3.08 2.27 7.28
C MET A 97 -4.21 2.34 6.27
N TYR A 98 -4.95 3.44 6.20
CA TYR A 98 -5.99 3.67 5.19
C TYR A 98 -5.46 3.48 3.77
N THR A 99 -4.41 4.20 3.40
CA THR A 99 -3.86 4.17 2.05
C THR A 99 -3.26 2.81 1.69
N VAL A 100 -2.59 2.13 2.61
CA VAL A 100 -2.09 0.77 2.41
C VAL A 100 -3.22 -0.24 2.20
N ARG A 101 -4.34 -0.12 2.92
CA ARG A 101 -5.51 -0.98 2.69
C ARG A 101 -6.12 -0.72 1.31
N VAL A 102 -6.16 0.54 0.87
CA VAL A 102 -6.57 0.88 -0.51
C VAL A 102 -5.62 0.25 -1.54
N VAL A 103 -4.28 0.35 -1.35
CA VAL A 103 -3.28 -0.33 -2.22
C VAL A 103 -3.58 -1.82 -2.34
N ALA A 104 -3.88 -2.49 -1.23
CA ALA A 104 -4.20 -3.92 -1.21
C ALA A 104 -5.46 -4.26 -2.02
N TRP A 105 -6.56 -3.54 -1.80
CA TRP A 105 -7.83 -3.78 -2.49
C TRP A 105 -7.79 -3.38 -3.98
N VAL A 106 -7.08 -2.31 -4.33
CA VAL A 106 -6.83 -1.95 -5.73
C VAL A 106 -6.00 -3.03 -6.42
N THR A 107 -4.96 -3.56 -5.75
CA THR A 107 -4.16 -4.68 -6.28
C THR A 107 -5.00 -5.94 -6.46
N ALA A 108 -5.85 -6.27 -5.48
CA ALA A 108 -6.81 -7.36 -5.59
C ALA A 108 -7.73 -7.19 -6.81
N PHE A 109 -8.29 -5.99 -7.00
CA PHE A 109 -9.11 -5.68 -8.15
C PHE A 109 -8.35 -5.83 -9.48
N ILE A 110 -7.12 -5.33 -9.57
CA ILE A 110 -6.27 -5.46 -10.78
C ILE A 110 -6.04 -6.95 -11.11
N THR A 111 -5.70 -7.78 -10.11
CA THR A 111 -5.47 -9.21 -10.33
C THR A 111 -6.74 -9.96 -10.73
N PHE A 112 -7.87 -9.62 -10.10
CA PHE A 112 -9.17 -10.18 -10.41
C PHE A 112 -9.62 -9.82 -11.84
N GLU A 113 -9.47 -8.56 -12.24
CA GLU A 113 -9.72 -8.12 -13.62
C GLU A 113 -8.94 -8.99 -14.62
N ARG A 114 -7.66 -9.27 -14.36
CA ARG A 114 -6.84 -10.13 -15.24
C ARG A 114 -7.30 -11.58 -15.25
N CYS A 115 -7.71 -12.12 -14.11
CA CYS A 115 -8.31 -13.45 -14.07
C CYS A 115 -9.59 -13.52 -14.91
N LEU A 116 -10.44 -12.49 -14.84
CA LEU A 116 -11.62 -12.39 -15.69
C LEU A 116 -11.28 -12.26 -17.18
N CYS A 117 -10.24 -11.51 -17.54
CA CYS A 117 -9.78 -11.43 -18.94
C CYS A 117 -9.38 -12.80 -19.50
N ILE A 118 -8.85 -13.70 -18.66
CA ILE A 118 -8.46 -15.04 -19.07
C ILE A 118 -9.67 -15.99 -19.11
N ALA A 119 -10.53 -15.91 -18.09
CA ALA A 119 -11.68 -16.80 -17.94
C ALA A 119 -12.81 -16.47 -18.93
N MET A 120 -13.04 -15.19 -19.21
CA MET A 120 -14.17 -14.70 -20.02
C MET A 120 -13.78 -13.49 -20.90
N PRO A 121 -12.88 -13.67 -21.89
CA PRO A 121 -12.31 -12.57 -22.68
C PRO A 121 -13.33 -11.74 -23.46
N LEU A 122 -14.44 -12.34 -23.91
CA LEU A 122 -15.50 -11.62 -24.63
C LEU A 122 -16.42 -10.83 -23.69
N LYS A 123 -16.69 -11.36 -22.49
CA LYS A 123 -17.59 -10.72 -21.52
C LYS A 123 -16.88 -9.65 -20.70
N VAL A 124 -15.58 -9.77 -20.45
CA VAL A 124 -14.85 -8.84 -19.57
C VAL A 124 -14.95 -7.38 -20.05
N LYS A 125 -14.87 -7.12 -21.35
CA LYS A 125 -14.99 -5.76 -21.92
C LYS A 125 -16.40 -5.19 -21.80
N LEU A 126 -17.41 -6.05 -21.69
CA LEU A 126 -18.81 -5.66 -21.46
C LEU A 126 -19.11 -5.48 -19.97
N ILE A 127 -18.47 -6.27 -19.11
CA ILE A 127 -18.63 -6.22 -17.64
C ILE A 127 -17.86 -5.01 -17.08
N LEU A 128 -16.57 -4.91 -17.39
CA LEU A 128 -15.63 -3.91 -16.88
C LEU A 128 -15.33 -2.89 -17.97
N THR A 129 -16.16 -1.85 -18.03
CA THR A 129 -15.91 -0.66 -18.84
C THR A 129 -15.06 0.35 -18.06
N PRO A 130 -14.37 1.30 -18.72
CA PRO A 130 -13.61 2.35 -18.06
C PRO A 130 -14.40 3.11 -16.97
N ILE A 131 -15.65 3.50 -17.28
CA ILE A 131 -16.52 4.23 -16.36
C ILE A 131 -16.87 3.38 -15.12
N ARG A 132 -17.24 2.10 -15.33
CA ARG A 132 -17.53 1.18 -14.21
C ARG A 132 -16.29 0.95 -13.34
N THR A 133 -15.12 0.89 -13.95
CA THR A 133 -13.84 0.77 -13.24
C THR A 133 -13.59 1.97 -12.34
N VAL A 134 -13.82 3.19 -12.83
CA VAL A 134 -13.73 4.41 -12.02
C VAL A 134 -14.66 4.33 -10.80
N TYR A 135 -15.93 3.94 -10.99
CA TYR A 135 -16.86 3.78 -9.87
C TYR A 135 -16.42 2.72 -8.86
N ILE A 136 -15.91 1.57 -9.32
CA ILE A 136 -15.39 0.51 -8.44
C ILE A 136 -14.19 1.02 -7.63
N LEU A 137 -13.27 1.73 -8.27
CA LEU A 137 -12.09 2.26 -7.60
C LEU A 137 -12.47 3.36 -6.58
N ILE A 138 -13.37 4.29 -6.94
CA ILE A 138 -13.91 5.27 -5.99
C ILE A 138 -14.59 4.56 -4.81
N PHE A 139 -15.39 3.53 -5.08
CA PHE A 139 -16.02 2.73 -4.04
C PHE A 139 -14.99 2.09 -3.11
N ILE A 140 -13.89 1.53 -3.63
CA ILE A 140 -12.80 0.99 -2.80
C ILE A 140 -12.24 2.07 -1.86
N PHE A 141 -11.92 3.27 -2.37
CA PHE A 141 -11.40 4.36 -1.54
C PHE A 141 -12.41 4.75 -0.45
N VAL A 142 -13.67 4.99 -0.81
CA VAL A 142 -14.71 5.41 0.14
C VAL A 142 -15.04 4.33 1.17
N PHE A 143 -15.14 3.07 0.73
CA PHE A 143 -15.46 1.94 1.60
C PHE A 143 -14.37 1.74 2.67
N ILE A 144 -13.09 1.79 2.28
CA ILE A 144 -11.99 1.65 3.23
C ILE A 144 -11.90 2.86 4.17
N ALA A 145 -12.20 4.06 3.69
CA ALA A 145 -12.27 5.25 4.54
C ALA A 145 -13.39 5.12 5.58
N ALA A 146 -14.57 4.67 5.16
CA ALA A 146 -15.70 4.42 6.05
C ALA A 146 -15.40 3.34 7.09
N ALA A 147 -14.77 2.22 6.67
CA ALA A 147 -14.42 1.13 7.57
C ALA A 147 -13.43 1.56 8.68
N LEU A 148 -12.48 2.45 8.35
CA LEU A 148 -11.49 2.97 9.31
C LEU A 148 -11.96 4.21 10.09
N SER A 149 -13.08 4.83 9.69
CA SER A 149 -13.59 6.05 10.35
C SER A 149 -13.91 5.84 11.83
N ALA A 150 -14.31 4.63 12.22
CA ALA A 150 -14.61 4.28 13.62
C ALA A 150 -13.43 4.57 14.57
N SER A 151 -12.20 4.35 14.11
CA SER A 151 -10.99 4.58 14.89
C SER A 151 -10.67 6.08 15.07
N PHE A 152 -11.09 6.93 14.12
CA PHE A 152 -10.97 8.39 14.25
C PHE A 152 -12.05 9.00 15.16
N ILE A 153 -13.19 8.33 15.32
CA ILE A 153 -14.26 8.80 16.23
C ILE A 153 -13.87 8.58 17.70
N THR A 154 -13.11 7.52 18.00
CA THR A 154 -12.72 7.18 19.38
C THR A 154 -11.41 7.79 19.83
N THR A 155 -10.61 8.32 18.89
CA THR A 155 -9.28 8.86 19.12
C THR A 155 -9.18 10.26 18.51
N THR A 156 -9.15 11.29 19.36
CA THR A 156 -9.11 12.69 18.93
C THR A 156 -7.87 13.40 19.44
N LEU A 157 -7.51 14.52 18.81
CA LEU A 157 -6.46 15.40 19.34
C LEU A 157 -7.04 16.34 20.37
N VAL A 158 -6.46 16.35 21.57
CA VAL A 158 -6.87 17.20 22.68
C VAL A 158 -5.66 17.84 23.35
N TRP A 159 -5.86 18.99 23.98
CA TRP A 159 -4.86 19.58 24.86
C TRP A 159 -4.77 18.77 26.16
N LYS A 160 -3.57 18.28 26.46
CA LYS A 160 -3.30 17.45 27.65
C LYS A 160 -2.02 17.92 28.33
N PHE A 161 -2.03 17.94 29.65
CA PHE A 161 -0.83 18.23 30.44
C PHE A 161 0.06 16.98 30.52
N PHE A 162 1.35 17.14 30.20
CA PHE A 162 2.36 16.08 30.26
C PHE A 162 3.29 16.35 31.45
N PRO A 163 3.13 15.64 32.58
CA PRO A 163 3.91 15.89 33.79
C PRO A 163 5.43 15.77 33.57
N GLY A 164 5.87 14.79 32.77
CA GLY A 164 7.28 14.57 32.47
C GLY A 164 7.95 15.69 31.66
N LYS A 165 7.16 16.50 30.94
CA LYS A 165 7.64 17.68 30.18
C LYS A 165 7.26 19.00 30.86
N ASN A 166 6.48 18.95 31.94
CA ASN A 166 5.86 20.10 32.62
C ASN A 166 5.20 21.09 31.65
N LYS A 167 4.51 20.58 30.61
CA LYS A 167 3.91 21.37 29.53
C LYS A 167 2.54 20.82 29.13
N THR A 168 1.65 21.71 28.70
CA THR A 168 0.40 21.33 28.03
C THR A 168 0.63 21.27 26.54
N LEU A 169 0.45 20.10 25.94
CA LEU A 169 0.69 19.83 24.52
C LEU A 169 -0.55 19.19 23.90
N VAL A 170 -0.71 19.32 22.58
CA VAL A 170 -1.70 18.52 21.85
C VAL A 170 -1.26 17.06 21.85
N GLY A 171 -2.13 16.15 22.26
CA GLY A 171 -1.91 14.71 22.29
C GLY A 171 -3.19 13.94 21.99
N ILE A 172 -3.12 12.61 22.11
CA ILE A 172 -4.27 11.73 21.94
C ILE A 172 -5.18 11.79 23.17
N GLY A 173 -6.43 12.15 22.92
CA GLY A 173 -7.57 11.93 23.79
C GLY A 173 -8.36 10.70 23.34
N VAL A 174 -8.94 9.98 24.30
CA VAL A 174 -9.69 8.75 24.04
C VAL A 174 -11.09 8.85 24.62
N THR A 175 -12.08 8.36 23.89
CA THR A 175 -13.47 8.29 24.39
C THR A 175 -13.68 7.05 25.28
N ALA A 176 -14.68 7.09 26.15
CA ALA A 176 -14.99 5.99 27.06
C ALA A 176 -15.30 4.65 26.34
N ASN A 177 -15.88 4.73 25.14
CA ASN A 177 -16.26 3.56 24.34
C ASN A 177 -15.11 2.98 23.51
N ARG A 178 -13.89 3.53 23.61
CA ARG A 178 -12.76 3.14 22.77
C ARG A 178 -12.46 1.63 22.81
N LYS A 179 -12.52 0.99 23.99
CA LYS A 179 -12.20 -0.45 24.10
C LYS A 179 -13.13 -1.34 23.27
N GLU A 180 -14.44 -1.04 23.25
CA GLU A 180 -15.43 -1.83 22.52
C GLU A 180 -15.27 -1.61 21.00
N VAL A 181 -15.13 -0.35 20.59
CA VAL A 181 -14.92 0.01 19.18
C VAL A 181 -13.59 -0.54 18.66
N ASP A 182 -12.49 -0.42 19.43
CA ASP A 182 -11.17 -0.93 19.04
C ASP A 182 -11.17 -2.45 18.90
N SER A 183 -11.94 -3.18 19.74
CA SER A 183 -12.05 -4.64 19.63
C SER A 183 -12.72 -5.06 18.32
N ILE A 184 -13.82 -4.39 17.94
CA ILE A 184 -14.52 -4.65 16.68
C ILE A 184 -13.67 -4.21 15.48
N ALA A 185 -13.08 -3.01 15.57
CA ALA A 185 -12.21 -2.46 14.54
C ALA A 185 -10.99 -3.35 14.31
N PHE A 186 -10.38 -3.91 15.34
CA PHE A 186 -9.26 -4.83 15.21
C PHE A 186 -9.64 -6.07 14.37
N VAL A 187 -10.76 -6.71 14.68
CA VAL A 187 -11.19 -7.91 13.94
C VAL A 187 -11.51 -7.58 12.48
N VAL A 188 -12.22 -6.48 12.22
CA VAL A 188 -12.66 -6.13 10.86
C VAL A 188 -11.53 -5.49 10.05
N ASN A 189 -10.89 -4.45 10.58
CA ASN A 189 -9.94 -3.60 9.87
C ASN A 189 -8.50 -4.12 9.92
N ASP A 190 -8.10 -4.80 10.99
CA ASP A 190 -6.72 -5.28 11.17
C ASP A 190 -6.53 -6.73 10.75
N ILE A 191 -7.60 -7.54 10.81
CA ILE A 191 -7.56 -8.95 10.42
C ILE A 191 -8.33 -9.19 9.11
N PHE A 192 -9.65 -9.01 9.10
CA PHE A 192 -10.49 -9.49 8.00
C PHE A 192 -10.21 -8.80 6.66
N LEU A 193 -10.27 -7.45 6.62
CA LEU A 193 -10.06 -6.68 5.39
C LEU A 193 -8.70 -6.90 4.73
N PRO A 194 -7.56 -6.85 5.45
CA PRO A 194 -6.26 -7.05 4.81
C PRO A 194 -5.98 -8.49 4.45
N ILE A 195 -6.36 -9.46 5.27
CA ILE A 195 -6.13 -10.88 4.97
C ILE A 195 -6.98 -11.28 3.76
N SER A 196 -8.23 -10.82 3.67
CA SER A 196 -9.07 -11.11 2.51
C SER A 196 -8.52 -10.51 1.22
N ALA A 197 -8.04 -9.26 1.24
CA ALA A 197 -7.37 -8.65 0.09
C ALA A 197 -6.09 -9.42 -0.30
N TYR A 198 -5.24 -9.75 0.68
CA TYR A 198 -4.00 -10.48 0.47
C TYR A 198 -4.25 -11.88 -0.12
N VAL A 199 -5.16 -12.66 0.48
CA VAL A 199 -5.55 -13.99 -0.04
C VAL A 199 -6.13 -13.88 -1.44
N SER A 200 -6.96 -12.86 -1.71
CA SER A 200 -7.51 -12.61 -3.05
C SER A 200 -6.40 -12.38 -4.08
N VAL A 201 -5.40 -11.55 -3.76
CA VAL A 201 -4.24 -11.30 -4.63
C VAL A 201 -3.45 -12.59 -4.85
N VAL A 202 -3.16 -13.37 -3.80
CA VAL A 202 -2.42 -14.64 -3.91
C VAL A 202 -3.16 -15.61 -4.84
N VAL A 203 -4.44 -15.87 -4.58
CA VAL A 203 -5.26 -16.80 -5.38
C VAL A 203 -5.32 -16.35 -6.84
N CYS A 204 -5.62 -15.07 -7.09
CA CYS A 204 -5.68 -14.54 -8.45
C CYS A 204 -4.32 -14.62 -9.16
N THR A 205 -3.22 -14.35 -8.47
CA THR A 205 -1.86 -14.41 -9.04
C THR A 205 -1.47 -15.85 -9.40
N VAL A 206 -1.80 -16.83 -8.54
CA VAL A 206 -1.59 -18.25 -8.83
C VAL A 206 -2.39 -18.67 -10.06
N VAL A 207 -3.69 -18.33 -10.11
CA VAL A 207 -4.55 -18.63 -11.27
C VAL A 207 -3.99 -18.00 -12.55
N LEU A 208 -3.60 -16.72 -12.49
CA LEU A 208 -3.00 -15.97 -13.60
C LEU A 208 -1.73 -16.67 -14.11
N THR A 209 -0.81 -17.02 -13.20
CA THR A 209 0.47 -17.68 -13.51
C THR A 209 0.26 -19.06 -14.15
N VAL A 210 -0.63 -19.88 -13.57
CA VAL A 210 -0.93 -21.24 -14.07
C VAL A 210 -1.57 -21.17 -15.46
N LYS A 211 -2.57 -20.31 -15.66
CA LYS A 211 -3.27 -20.16 -16.94
C LYS A 211 -2.36 -19.55 -18.02
N LEU A 212 -1.51 -18.58 -17.66
CA LEU A 212 -0.49 -18.04 -18.57
C LEU A 212 0.47 -19.13 -19.07
N SER A 213 0.95 -19.97 -18.15
CA SER A 213 1.89 -21.05 -18.46
C SER A 213 1.24 -22.13 -19.31
N SER A 214 0.00 -22.53 -18.99
CA SER A 214 -0.77 -23.50 -19.77
C SER A 214 -1.02 -23.00 -21.20
N LYS A 215 -1.46 -21.74 -21.38
CA LYS A 215 -1.64 -21.15 -22.72
C LYS A 215 -0.32 -20.95 -23.46
N ALA A 216 0.82 -20.82 -22.77
CA ALA A 216 2.13 -20.76 -23.42
C ALA A 216 2.56 -22.14 -23.95
N LYS A 217 2.38 -23.21 -23.16
CA LYS A 217 2.68 -24.59 -23.55
C LYS A 217 1.79 -25.08 -24.71
N TRP A 218 0.48 -24.82 -24.64
CA TRP A 218 -0.45 -25.15 -25.73
C TRP A 218 -0.03 -24.54 -27.07
N ARG A 219 0.47 -23.29 -27.06
CA ARG A 219 0.97 -22.60 -28.25
C ARG A 219 2.28 -23.15 -28.80
N GLN A 220 3.13 -23.73 -27.96
CA GLN A 220 4.34 -24.40 -28.45
C GLN A 220 4.02 -25.73 -29.13
N GLN A 221 2.89 -26.36 -28.77
CA GLN A 221 2.46 -27.65 -29.30
C GLN A 221 1.54 -27.52 -30.51
N SER A 222 0.89 -26.37 -30.71
CA SER A 222 -0.07 -26.14 -31.80
C SER A 222 0.54 -25.25 -32.89
N THR A 223 0.78 -25.80 -34.09
CA THR A 223 1.29 -25.10 -35.28
C THR A 223 0.27 -24.13 -35.90
N THR A 224 -0.97 -24.15 -35.42
CA THR A 224 -2.08 -23.33 -35.93
C THR A 224 -2.13 -21.97 -35.22
N LYS A 225 -1.91 -20.88 -35.98
CA LYS A 225 -1.83 -19.47 -35.54
C LYS A 225 -3.19 -18.86 -35.10
N SER A 226 -4.07 -19.56 -34.37
CA SER A 226 -5.47 -19.12 -34.27
C SER A 226 -5.97 -18.54 -32.93
N ASP A 227 -5.14 -18.39 -31.89
CA ASP A 227 -5.63 -17.78 -30.63
C ASP A 227 -5.09 -16.35 -30.38
N HIS A 228 -5.93 -15.38 -30.73
CA HIS A 228 -5.78 -13.92 -30.61
C HIS A 228 -5.68 -13.40 -29.17
N VAL A 229 -4.64 -13.78 -28.42
CA VAL A 229 -4.17 -12.93 -27.32
C VAL A 229 -3.14 -11.99 -27.90
N THR A 230 -3.50 -10.71 -28.04
CA THR A 230 -2.61 -9.71 -28.65
C THR A 230 -1.32 -9.58 -27.81
N GLY A 231 -0.18 -9.26 -28.44
CA GLY A 231 1.09 -9.04 -27.71
C GLY A 231 0.94 -8.07 -26.54
N LYS A 232 0.04 -7.09 -26.70
CA LYS A 232 -0.38 -6.14 -25.67
C LYS A 232 -1.03 -6.81 -24.45
N GLU A 233 -1.96 -7.74 -24.63
CA GLU A 233 -2.60 -8.44 -23.50
C GLU A 233 -1.59 -9.30 -22.73
N LYS A 234 -0.65 -9.96 -23.42
CA LYS A 234 0.44 -10.71 -22.78
C LYS A 234 1.35 -9.80 -21.95
N GLN A 235 1.67 -8.63 -22.49
CA GLN A 235 2.46 -7.62 -21.80
C GLN A 235 1.78 -7.15 -20.52
N VAL A 236 0.49 -6.80 -20.59
CA VAL A 236 -0.31 -6.37 -19.44
C VAL A 236 -0.41 -7.48 -18.39
N MET A 237 -0.65 -8.73 -18.79
CA MET A 237 -0.72 -9.86 -17.85
C MET A 237 0.61 -10.08 -17.13
N LYS A 238 1.74 -10.00 -17.83
CA LYS A 238 3.07 -10.10 -17.21
C LYS A 238 3.32 -8.96 -16.22
N LEU A 239 2.96 -7.74 -16.60
CA LEU A 239 3.10 -6.55 -15.75
C LEU A 239 2.31 -6.73 -14.45
N VAL A 240 1.04 -7.15 -14.53
CA VAL A 240 0.22 -7.39 -13.33
C VAL A 240 0.84 -8.49 -12.47
N ASN A 241 1.28 -9.61 -13.07
CA ASN A 241 1.87 -10.71 -12.31
C ASN A 241 3.13 -10.29 -11.53
N VAL A 242 3.96 -9.39 -12.09
CA VAL A 242 5.14 -8.84 -11.41
C VAL A 242 4.73 -7.94 -10.25
N ILE A 243 3.79 -7.01 -10.46
CA ILE A 243 3.29 -6.11 -9.41
C ILE A 243 2.66 -6.91 -8.27
N SER A 244 1.86 -7.93 -8.58
CA SER A 244 1.25 -8.77 -7.57
C SER A 244 2.26 -9.64 -6.82
N GLY A 245 3.29 -10.14 -7.50
CA GLY A 245 4.39 -10.84 -6.85
C GLY A 245 5.16 -9.93 -5.86
N LEU A 246 5.44 -8.69 -6.26
CA LEU A 246 6.06 -7.68 -5.40
C LEU A 246 5.17 -7.34 -4.20
N PHE A 247 3.87 -7.18 -4.42
CA PHE A 247 2.90 -6.97 -3.36
C PHE A 247 2.90 -8.14 -2.37
N ILE A 248 2.76 -9.38 -2.85
CA ILE A 248 2.74 -10.58 -1.99
C ILE A 248 4.01 -10.65 -1.14
N ALA A 249 5.19 -10.50 -1.76
CA ALA A 249 6.47 -10.56 -1.05
C ALA A 249 6.60 -9.45 0.00
N SER A 250 6.16 -8.24 -0.31
CA SER A 250 6.32 -7.06 0.55
C SER A 250 5.32 -7.01 1.70
N TYR A 251 4.13 -7.59 1.51
CA TYR A 251 3.07 -7.63 2.52
C TYR A 251 3.05 -8.93 3.34
N PHE A 252 3.79 -9.95 2.94
CA PHE A 252 3.92 -11.19 3.72
C PHE A 252 4.43 -10.95 5.16
N PRO A 253 5.46 -10.12 5.42
CA PRO A 253 5.91 -9.83 6.78
C PRO A 253 4.79 -9.25 7.66
N ASN A 254 3.93 -8.39 7.11
CA ASN A 254 2.78 -7.86 7.83
C ASN A 254 1.80 -8.95 8.24
N ALA A 255 1.52 -9.92 7.36
CA ALA A 255 0.63 -11.03 7.71
C ALA A 255 1.16 -11.86 8.89
N VAL A 256 2.48 -12.09 8.93
CA VAL A 256 3.15 -12.78 10.05
C VAL A 256 3.04 -11.96 11.35
N VAL A 257 3.29 -10.65 11.27
CA VAL A 257 3.21 -9.73 12.42
C VAL A 257 1.78 -9.66 12.97
N PHE A 258 0.76 -9.50 12.12
CA PHE A 258 -0.64 -9.47 12.57
C PHE A 258 -1.09 -10.79 13.18
N PHE A 259 -0.64 -11.94 12.65
CA PHE A 259 -0.89 -13.24 13.29
C PHE A 259 -0.31 -13.30 14.70
N TRP A 260 0.92 -12.78 14.89
CA TRP A 260 1.55 -12.74 16.21
C TRP A 260 0.82 -11.78 17.17
N MET A 261 0.41 -10.60 16.70
CA MET A 261 -0.41 -9.66 17.49
C MET A 261 -1.72 -10.29 17.96
N ALA A 262 -2.38 -11.11 17.12
CA ALA A 262 -3.59 -11.81 17.53
C ALA A 262 -3.33 -12.91 18.57
N ARG A 263 -2.12 -13.49 18.59
CA ARG A 263 -1.73 -14.56 19.53
C ARG A 263 -1.24 -14.04 20.88
N GLU A 264 -0.54 -12.91 20.87
CA GLU A 264 0.09 -12.28 22.03
C GLU A 264 -0.35 -10.81 22.14
N PRO A 265 -1.41 -10.51 22.94
CA PRO A 265 -1.96 -9.15 23.06
C PRO A 265 -0.96 -8.11 23.59
N GLU A 266 0.07 -8.53 24.34
CA GLU A 266 1.14 -7.65 24.83
C GLU A 266 2.14 -7.25 23.73
N PHE A 267 2.06 -7.87 22.55
CA PHE A 267 2.80 -7.48 21.35
C PHE A 267 2.07 -6.36 20.62
N ASN A 268 2.06 -5.19 21.26
CA ASN A 268 1.38 -3.99 20.76
C ASN A 268 2.21 -2.73 21.08
N ILE A 269 1.82 -1.59 20.50
CA ILE A 269 2.48 -0.30 20.67
C ILE A 269 2.48 0.22 22.11
N ASP A 270 1.48 -0.19 22.91
CA ASP A 270 1.36 0.15 24.33
C ASP A 270 1.68 -1.05 25.26
N GLY A 271 2.01 -2.21 24.68
CA GLY A 271 2.21 -3.46 25.42
C GLY A 271 3.65 -3.69 25.88
N LYS A 272 3.87 -4.74 26.66
CA LYS A 272 5.20 -5.11 27.18
C LYS A 272 6.27 -5.30 26.10
N TYR A 273 5.88 -5.74 24.90
CA TYR A 273 6.81 -6.01 23.79
C TYR A 273 6.94 -4.86 22.79
N ARG A 274 6.60 -3.62 23.19
CA ARG A 274 6.64 -2.42 22.33
C ARG A 274 7.93 -2.25 21.53
N ASN A 275 9.09 -2.48 22.15
CA ASN A 275 10.37 -2.28 21.46
C ASN A 275 10.52 -3.26 20.28
N ILE A 276 10.22 -4.54 20.49
CA ILE A 276 10.23 -5.55 19.41
C ILE A 276 9.16 -5.23 18.37
N PHE A 277 7.98 -4.81 18.82
CA PHE A 277 6.89 -4.39 17.93
C PHE A 277 7.36 -3.31 16.96
N MET A 278 8.02 -2.25 17.46
CA MET A 278 8.60 -1.21 16.61
C MET A 278 9.70 -1.75 15.68
N VAL A 279 10.57 -2.63 16.16
CA VAL A 279 11.60 -3.25 15.29
C VAL A 279 10.93 -4.02 14.14
N CYS A 280 9.95 -4.88 14.41
CA CYS A 280 9.25 -5.66 13.39
C CYS A 280 8.53 -4.76 12.38
N PHE A 281 7.79 -3.75 12.84
CA PHE A 281 7.08 -2.84 11.95
C PHE A 281 8.02 -1.95 11.12
N SER A 282 9.25 -1.68 11.58
CA SER A 282 10.25 -0.98 10.77
C SER A 282 10.55 -1.74 9.46
N TYR A 283 10.67 -3.06 9.51
CA TYR A 283 10.90 -3.90 8.33
C TYR A 283 9.65 -3.99 7.45
N CYS A 284 8.47 -4.12 8.07
CA CYS A 284 7.20 -4.08 7.34
C CYS A 284 7.05 -2.79 6.55
N PHE A 285 7.31 -1.64 7.17
CA PHE A 285 7.19 -0.34 6.52
C PHE A 285 8.20 -0.17 5.39
N ILE A 286 9.44 -0.62 5.57
CA ILE A 286 10.44 -0.60 4.49
C ILE A 286 9.97 -1.46 3.31
N ALA A 287 9.46 -2.67 3.57
CA ALA A 287 8.96 -3.56 2.51
C ALA A 287 7.78 -2.93 1.75
N GLU A 288 6.83 -2.33 2.47
CA GLU A 288 5.70 -1.60 1.87
C GLU A 288 6.16 -0.40 1.03
N SER A 289 7.07 0.42 1.55
CA SER A 289 7.61 1.57 0.83
C SER A 289 8.35 1.14 -0.44
N LEU A 290 9.10 0.03 -0.38
CA LEU A 290 9.77 -0.53 -1.54
C LEU A 290 8.76 -0.97 -2.60
N ASN A 291 7.69 -1.67 -2.22
CA ASN A 291 6.62 -2.07 -3.13
C ASN A 291 6.05 -0.86 -3.90
N SER A 292 5.76 0.23 -3.20
CA SER A 292 5.25 1.46 -3.82
C SER A 292 6.30 2.17 -4.68
N CYS A 293 7.60 2.07 -4.34
CA CYS A 293 8.68 2.76 -5.07
C CYS A 293 9.07 2.06 -6.38
N VAL A 294 9.06 0.72 -6.44
CA VAL A 294 9.59 -0.03 -7.60
C VAL A 294 8.64 -0.06 -8.79
N ASN A 295 7.38 0.33 -8.60
CA ASN A 295 6.33 0.28 -9.62
C ASN A 295 6.71 1.01 -10.92
N ILE A 296 7.39 2.17 -10.84
CA ILE A 296 7.84 2.90 -12.04
C ILE A 296 8.81 2.09 -12.90
N VAL A 297 9.70 1.30 -12.29
CA VAL A 297 10.68 0.46 -13.00
C VAL A 297 9.95 -0.66 -13.75
N VAL A 298 8.93 -1.24 -13.10
CA VAL A 298 8.06 -2.24 -13.71
C VAL A 298 7.31 -1.63 -14.89
N TYR A 299 6.68 -0.47 -14.72
CA TYR A 299 5.94 0.22 -15.79
C TYR A 299 6.85 0.57 -16.97
N TYR A 300 8.02 1.16 -16.71
CA TYR A 300 8.96 1.57 -17.75
C TYR A 300 9.52 0.39 -18.54
N LYS A 301 9.87 -0.71 -17.87
CA LYS A 301 10.41 -1.91 -18.54
C LYS A 301 9.34 -2.73 -19.25
N MET A 302 8.13 -2.77 -18.71
CA MET A 302 7.12 -3.74 -19.13
C MET A 302 5.96 -3.12 -19.90
N SER A 303 5.73 -1.81 -19.89
CA SER A 303 4.67 -1.16 -20.68
C SER A 303 5.28 -0.26 -21.76
N SER A 304 5.11 -0.65 -23.03
CA SER A 304 5.65 0.10 -24.18
C SER A 304 4.99 1.47 -24.31
N LYS A 305 3.69 1.55 -24.03
CA LYS A 305 2.94 2.81 -24.02
C LYS A 305 3.40 3.72 -22.88
N PHE A 306 3.60 3.19 -21.68
CA PHE A 306 4.14 3.97 -20.56
C PHE A 306 5.55 4.50 -20.88
N LYS A 307 6.43 3.62 -21.37
CA LYS A 307 7.81 3.98 -21.76
C LYS A 307 7.83 5.09 -22.81
N SER A 308 7.02 4.99 -23.86
CA SER A 308 6.94 6.01 -24.90
C SER A 308 6.48 7.36 -24.36
N VAL A 309 5.38 7.38 -23.59
CA VAL A 309 4.86 8.63 -23.00
C VAL A 309 5.86 9.23 -22.01
N PHE A 310 6.52 8.41 -21.20
CA PHE A 310 7.58 8.84 -20.30
C PHE A 310 8.73 9.49 -21.09
N ASN A 311 9.28 8.82 -22.10
CA ASN A 311 10.38 9.35 -22.90
C ASN A 311 9.99 10.69 -23.58
N THR A 312 8.78 10.79 -24.11
CA THR A 312 8.27 12.04 -24.70
C THR A 312 8.12 13.16 -23.66
N MET A 313 7.66 12.85 -22.44
CA MET A 313 7.53 13.85 -21.37
C MET A 313 8.88 14.40 -20.92
N PHE A 314 9.88 13.53 -20.80
CA PHE A 314 11.21 13.89 -20.30
C PHE A 314 12.24 14.12 -21.42
N ARG A 315 11.79 14.22 -22.67
CA ARG A 315 12.62 14.47 -23.88
C ARG A 315 13.83 13.53 -23.98
N LEU A 316 13.64 12.26 -23.64
CA LEU A 316 14.68 11.24 -23.73
C LEU A 316 14.78 10.59 -25.11
N ASP A 317 13.84 10.89 -26.01
CA ASP A 317 13.95 10.56 -27.43
C ASP A 317 14.61 11.76 -28.15
N PRO A 318 15.68 11.55 -28.94
CA PRO A 318 16.22 12.61 -29.78
C PRO A 318 15.16 12.99 -30.82
N SER A 319 14.91 14.29 -30.96
CA SER A 319 14.16 14.89 -32.07
C SER A 319 14.76 14.50 -33.42
#